data_AF-A0A6J0NV09-F1
#
_entry.id   AF-A0A6J0NV09-F1
#
_cell.length_a   1.000
_cell.length_b   1.000
_cell.length_c   1.000
_cell.angle_alpha   90.00
_cell.angle_beta   90.00
_cell.angle_gamma   90.00
#
_symmetry.space_group_name_H-M   'P 1'
#
loop_
_entity.id
_entity.type
_entity.pdbx_description
1 polymer ?
#
loop_
_entity_poly.entity_id
_entity_poly.type
_entity_poly.pdbx_seq_one_letter_code
_entity_poly.pdbx_strand_id
1 'polypeptide(L)'
;MEKPEKRGVIDTWLDKHHSLYTAATRHDFVISILDGSVDLSSFKTWLGQDYLFVREFAPFVANVLIRAGKESGETSDMEVVLGGLASLNDEIEWFKSEGSKWGVDFSTVVAQKANKEYRRFLEGLMSSEVEYGVVMTAFWAIEAVYQESFAHCLENGNKTPGELTGACNRWGNDGFRQYCSSVKNIAERCLENASGEALVEAEDVLIDESSTNGNRLTREQKGKQKMGFPEEEKPSYQPNKSGPKFESTQQRLSLGNEEKSRKSKVQKQCVTQAVAEDVNGVKLANRFSALDLEDVYD
;
A
#
# COMPACT_ATOMS: atom_id res chain seq x y z
N MET A 1 -35.81 -0.16 23.24
CA MET A 1 -35.25 -1.10 22.26
C MET A 1 -34.60 -0.27 21.18
N GLU A 2 -33.30 -0.06 21.29
CA GLU A 2 -32.50 0.45 20.17
C GLU A 2 -32.63 -0.56 19.02
N LYS A 3 -32.91 -0.08 17.82
CA LYS A 3 -32.83 -0.93 16.63
C LYS A 3 -31.39 -1.46 16.55
N PRO A 4 -31.16 -2.76 16.31
CA PRO A 4 -29.82 -3.23 16.05
C PRO A 4 -29.26 -2.39 14.90
N GLU A 5 -28.13 -1.72 15.13
CA GLU A 5 -27.42 -1.02 14.06
C GLU A 5 -27.24 -1.99 12.91
N LYS A 6 -27.67 -1.58 11.72
CA LYS A 6 -27.58 -2.39 10.53
C LYS A 6 -26.09 -2.52 10.23
N ARG A 7 -25.53 -3.70 10.47
CA ARG A 7 -24.10 -3.97 10.27
C ARG A 7 -23.76 -3.80 8.79
N GLY A 8 -22.67 -3.11 8.50
CA GLY A 8 -22.21 -2.87 7.13
C GLY A 8 -21.76 -4.16 6.42
N VAL A 9 -21.71 -4.11 5.10
CA VAL A 9 -21.10 -5.10 4.20
C VAL A 9 -19.65 -5.35 4.62
N ILE A 10 -18.85 -4.30 4.79
CA ILE A 10 -17.44 -4.43 5.15
C ILE A 10 -17.28 -5.10 6.52
N ASP A 11 -18.08 -4.68 7.51
CA ASP A 11 -18.03 -5.29 8.85
C ASP A 11 -18.39 -6.78 8.82
N THR A 12 -19.37 -7.14 7.99
CA THR A 12 -19.76 -8.54 7.78
C THR A 12 -18.62 -9.35 7.17
N TRP A 13 -17.88 -8.79 6.21
CA TRP A 13 -16.70 -9.43 5.64
C TRP A 13 -15.53 -9.54 6.61
N LEU A 14 -15.29 -8.51 7.43
CA LEU A 14 -14.26 -8.56 8.47
C LEU A 14 -14.56 -9.65 9.52
N ASP A 15 -15.82 -9.85 9.89
CA ASP A 15 -16.19 -10.98 10.76
C ASP A 15 -15.95 -12.33 10.06
N LYS A 16 -16.36 -12.44 8.80
CA LYS A 16 -16.23 -13.66 8.00
C LYS A 16 -14.76 -14.07 7.83
N HIS A 17 -13.89 -13.09 7.60
CA HIS A 17 -12.45 -13.28 7.34
C HIS A 17 -11.58 -12.84 8.52
N HIS A 18 -12.12 -12.91 9.74
CA HIS A 18 -11.48 -12.40 10.95
C HIS A 18 -10.06 -12.92 11.17
N SER A 19 -9.79 -14.20 10.85
CA SER A 19 -8.44 -14.78 10.97
C SER A 19 -7.44 -14.13 10.03
N LEU A 20 -7.81 -13.92 8.76
CA LEU A 20 -6.97 -13.24 7.77
C LEU A 20 -6.74 -11.78 8.15
N TYR A 21 -7.80 -11.08 8.60
CA TYR A 21 -7.68 -9.71 9.06
C TYR A 21 -6.75 -9.59 10.27
N THR A 22 -6.89 -10.49 11.25
CA THR A 22 -6.01 -10.54 12.43
C THR A 22 -4.56 -10.82 12.03
N ALA A 23 -4.32 -11.76 11.13
CA ALA A 23 -2.97 -12.07 10.65
C ALA A 23 -2.33 -10.87 9.93
N ALA A 24 -3.11 -10.10 9.18
CA ALA A 24 -2.65 -8.91 8.49
C ALA A 24 -2.33 -7.74 9.45
N THR A 25 -3.15 -7.54 10.49
CA THR A 25 -2.99 -6.42 11.44
C THR A 25 -2.07 -6.72 12.62
N ARG A 26 -1.79 -8.01 12.88
CA ARG A 26 -0.91 -8.49 13.95
C ARG A 26 0.25 -9.31 13.40
N HIS A 27 0.80 -8.87 12.27
CA HIS A 27 1.96 -9.52 11.67
C HIS A 27 3.16 -9.52 12.62
N ASP A 28 3.98 -10.57 12.60
CA ASP A 28 5.13 -10.74 13.51
C ASP A 28 6.08 -9.55 13.52
N PHE A 29 6.27 -8.91 12.36
CA PHE A 29 7.03 -7.66 12.26
C PHE A 29 6.46 -6.55 13.16
N VAL A 30 5.15 -6.33 13.11
CA VAL A 30 4.46 -5.32 13.93
C VAL A 30 4.57 -5.71 15.40
N ILE A 31 4.31 -6.97 15.75
CA ILE A 31 4.45 -7.48 17.13
C ILE A 31 5.87 -7.26 17.65
N SER A 32 6.90 -7.51 16.84
CA SER A 32 8.29 -7.28 17.24
C SER A 32 8.60 -5.80 17.50
N ILE A 33 7.91 -4.88 16.82
CA ILE A 33 7.98 -3.45 17.14
C ILE A 33 7.32 -3.18 18.49
N LEU A 34 6.14 -3.77 18.75
CA LEU A 34 5.37 -3.56 19.99
C LEU A 34 6.14 -4.00 21.24
N ASP A 35 6.78 -5.16 21.20
CA ASP A 35 7.47 -5.74 22.35
C ASP A 35 8.95 -5.31 22.46
N GLY A 36 9.44 -4.56 21.47
CA GLY A 36 10.80 -4.05 21.40
C GLY A 36 11.85 -5.09 21.01
N SER A 37 11.43 -6.25 20.49
CA SER A 37 12.33 -7.31 20.01
C SER A 37 12.76 -7.14 18.56
N VAL A 38 12.17 -6.18 17.83
CA VAL A 38 12.45 -5.93 16.41
C VAL A 38 13.94 -5.77 16.15
N ASP A 39 14.45 -6.57 15.21
CA ASP A 39 15.81 -6.41 14.73
C ASP A 39 15.92 -5.24 13.75
N LEU A 40 17.03 -4.50 13.86
CA LEU A 40 17.24 -3.32 13.04
C LEU A 40 17.33 -3.67 11.54
N SER A 41 17.81 -4.86 11.17
CA SER A 41 17.83 -5.28 9.76
C SER A 41 16.42 -5.49 9.21
N SER A 42 15.51 -6.05 10.01
CA SER A 42 14.08 -6.18 9.65
C SER A 42 13.44 -4.81 9.48
N PHE A 43 13.71 -3.87 10.39
CA PHE A 43 13.20 -2.50 10.25
C PHE A 43 13.73 -1.80 8.99
N LYS A 44 15.02 -1.90 8.69
CA LYS A 44 15.61 -1.31 7.46
C LYS A 44 15.05 -1.95 6.19
N THR A 45 14.80 -3.26 6.22
CA THR A 45 14.16 -3.99 5.12
C THR A 45 12.75 -3.47 4.88
N TRP A 46 11.94 -3.35 5.94
CA TRP A 46 10.61 -2.73 5.85
C TRP A 46 10.69 -1.30 5.32
N LEU A 47 11.56 -0.46 5.87
CA LEU A 47 11.69 0.93 5.46
C LEU A 47 12.00 1.05 3.95
N GLY A 48 12.89 0.19 3.44
CA GLY A 48 13.23 0.13 2.03
C GLY A 48 12.08 -0.35 1.14
N GLN A 49 11.47 -1.49 1.47
CA GLN A 49 10.38 -2.06 0.68
C GLN A 49 9.13 -1.19 0.70
N ASP A 50 8.75 -0.65 1.86
CA ASP A 50 7.55 0.17 2.01
C ASP A 50 7.71 1.52 1.33
N TYR A 51 8.93 2.08 1.29
CA TYR A 51 9.20 3.25 0.44
C TYR A 51 8.93 2.99 -1.04
N LEU A 52 9.34 1.82 -1.57
CA LEU A 52 9.03 1.45 -2.96
C LEU A 52 7.53 1.25 -3.18
N PHE A 53 6.83 0.70 -2.19
CA PHE A 53 5.38 0.53 -2.23
C PHE A 53 4.67 1.89 -2.27
N VAL A 54 4.97 2.81 -1.35
CA VAL A 54 4.32 4.13 -1.24
C VAL A 54 4.46 4.93 -2.53
N ARG A 55 5.60 4.80 -3.23
CA ARG A 55 5.81 5.44 -4.53
C ARG A 55 4.86 4.95 -5.63
N GLU A 56 4.44 3.69 -5.60
CA GLU A 56 3.42 3.16 -6.52
C GLU A 56 2.00 3.33 -6.00
N PHE A 57 1.84 3.40 -4.68
CA PHE A 57 0.55 3.71 -4.06
C PHE A 57 0.09 5.13 -4.43
N ALA A 58 0.99 6.10 -4.55
CA ALA A 58 0.62 7.47 -4.94
C ALA A 58 -0.08 7.57 -6.32
N PRO A 59 0.43 6.97 -7.41
CA PRO A 59 -0.30 6.84 -8.67
C PRO A 59 -1.66 6.14 -8.56
N PHE A 60 -1.75 5.07 -7.74
CA PHE A 60 -3.01 4.39 -7.47
C PHE A 60 -4.03 5.34 -6.81
N VAL A 61 -3.65 6.05 -5.74
CA VAL A 61 -4.54 7.02 -5.08
C VAL A 61 -4.89 8.19 -6.00
N ALA A 62 -3.97 8.62 -6.88
CA ALA A 62 -4.28 9.61 -7.91
C ALA A 62 -5.32 9.09 -8.93
N ASN A 63 -5.28 7.81 -9.30
CA ASN A 63 -6.34 7.18 -10.09
C ASN A 63 -7.66 7.18 -9.32
N VAL A 64 -7.68 6.76 -8.06
CA VAL A 64 -8.88 6.80 -7.19
C VAL A 64 -9.46 8.22 -7.13
N LEU A 65 -8.62 9.25 -7.03
CA LEU A 65 -9.05 10.65 -7.01
C LEU A 65 -9.75 11.05 -8.32
N ILE A 66 -9.18 10.67 -9.48
CA ILE A 66 -9.79 10.92 -10.79
C ILE A 66 -11.17 10.25 -10.88
N ARG A 67 -11.28 9.02 -10.36
CA ARG A 67 -12.52 8.26 -10.36
C ARG A 67 -13.55 8.84 -9.39
N ALA A 68 -13.14 9.25 -8.20
CA ALA A 68 -14.00 9.94 -7.24
C ALA A 68 -14.65 11.19 -7.88
N GLY A 69 -13.90 11.96 -8.66
CA GLY A 69 -14.44 13.13 -9.35
C GLY A 69 -15.39 12.84 -10.53
N LYS A 70 -15.40 11.61 -11.07
CA LYS A 70 -16.17 11.25 -12.28
C LYS A 70 -17.32 10.28 -12.02
N GLU A 71 -17.10 9.34 -11.11
CA GLU A 71 -17.93 8.16 -10.89
C GLU A 71 -18.62 8.21 -9.53
N SER A 72 -18.17 9.09 -8.62
CA SER A 72 -18.90 9.29 -7.36
C SER A 72 -20.23 10.00 -7.60
N GLY A 73 -21.27 9.51 -6.92
CA GLY A 73 -22.52 10.23 -6.75
C GLY A 73 -22.45 11.37 -5.71
N GLU A 74 -21.35 11.47 -4.97
CA GLU A 74 -21.13 12.42 -3.87
C GLU A 74 -19.90 13.29 -4.13
N THR A 75 -20.06 14.61 -4.15
CA THR A 75 -18.96 15.53 -4.44
C THR A 75 -17.84 15.45 -3.39
N SER A 76 -18.18 15.14 -2.13
CA SER A 76 -17.28 15.14 -0.98
C SER A 76 -16.21 14.03 -1.00
N ASP A 77 -16.37 13.00 -1.83
CA ASP A 77 -15.42 11.89 -1.92
C ASP A 77 -14.07 12.35 -2.44
N MET A 78 -14.10 13.30 -3.39
CA MET A 78 -12.89 13.86 -3.98
C MET A 78 -12.00 14.50 -2.91
N GLU A 79 -12.56 15.26 -1.96
CA GLU A 79 -11.81 15.90 -0.88
C GLU A 79 -11.18 14.87 0.07
N VAL A 80 -11.90 13.78 0.38
CA VAL A 80 -11.38 12.70 1.22
C VAL A 80 -10.18 12.04 0.55
N VAL A 81 -10.30 11.65 -0.73
CA VAL A 81 -9.19 11.00 -1.45
C VAL A 81 -8.02 11.97 -1.66
N LEU A 82 -8.30 13.24 -1.96
CA LEU A 82 -7.30 14.30 -2.12
C LEU A 82 -6.49 14.51 -0.83
N GLY A 83 -7.15 14.49 0.34
CA GLY A 83 -6.46 14.58 1.63
C GLY A 83 -5.47 13.44 1.88
N GLY A 84 -5.83 12.23 1.46
CA GLY A 84 -4.92 11.07 1.48
C GLY A 84 -3.72 11.26 0.56
N LEU A 85 -3.97 11.62 -0.70
CA LEU A 85 -2.91 11.85 -1.69
C LEU A 85 -1.94 12.96 -1.25
N ALA A 86 -2.45 14.04 -0.65
CA ALA A 86 -1.62 15.11 -0.09
C ALA A 86 -0.72 14.58 1.04
N SER A 87 -1.27 13.75 1.93
CA SER A 87 -0.53 13.14 3.05
C SER A 87 0.60 12.22 2.58
N LEU A 88 0.49 11.62 1.38
CA LEU A 88 1.56 10.81 0.79
C LEU A 88 2.81 11.63 0.44
N ASN A 89 2.68 12.93 0.15
CA ASN A 89 3.87 13.78 -0.03
C ASN A 89 4.69 13.85 1.27
N ASP A 90 4.02 14.15 2.38
CA ASP A 90 4.64 14.21 3.71
C ASP A 90 5.19 12.85 4.14
N GLU A 91 4.57 11.75 3.68
CA GLU A 91 5.02 10.38 3.94
C GLU A 91 6.31 10.09 3.21
N ILE A 92 6.39 10.43 1.92
CA ILE A 92 7.61 10.29 1.12
C ILE A 92 8.76 11.12 1.69
N GLU A 93 8.49 12.32 2.19
CA GLU A 93 9.49 13.15 2.87
C GLU A 93 9.97 12.52 4.18
N TRP A 94 9.05 11.99 4.98
CA TRP A 94 9.39 11.25 6.20
C TRP A 94 10.26 10.02 5.90
N PHE A 95 9.92 9.22 4.88
CA PHE A 95 10.74 8.09 4.46
C PHE A 95 12.15 8.51 4.07
N LYS A 96 12.32 9.61 3.32
CA LYS A 96 13.65 10.15 2.95
C LYS A 96 14.48 10.53 4.18
N SER A 97 13.84 11.15 5.18
CA SER A 97 14.48 11.49 6.45
C SER A 97 14.92 10.23 7.21
N GLU A 98 14.03 9.24 7.34
CA GLU A 98 14.36 7.98 8.01
C GLU A 98 15.43 7.19 7.24
N GLY A 99 15.38 7.17 5.90
CA GLY A 99 16.43 6.53 5.08
C GLY A 99 17.81 7.12 5.36
N SER A 100 17.89 8.44 5.49
CA SER A 100 19.13 9.15 5.85
C SER A 100 19.59 8.81 7.27
N LYS A 101 18.66 8.81 8.25
CA LYS A 101 18.92 8.48 9.66
C LYS A 101 19.43 7.05 9.83
N TRP A 102 18.85 6.10 9.09
CA TRP A 102 19.13 4.67 9.23
C TRP A 102 20.16 4.13 8.23
N GLY A 103 20.68 4.97 7.34
CA GLY A 103 21.63 4.58 6.31
C GLY A 103 21.03 3.61 5.28
N VAL A 104 19.75 3.80 4.92
CA VAL A 104 19.06 3.06 3.86
C VAL A 104 19.05 3.93 2.61
N ASP A 105 19.80 3.52 1.59
CA ASP A 105 19.79 4.16 0.28
C ASP A 105 18.70 3.54 -0.61
N PHE A 106 17.56 4.24 -0.71
CA PHE A 106 16.42 3.81 -1.51
C PHE A 106 16.72 3.60 -2.99
N SER A 107 17.78 4.22 -3.54
CA SER A 107 18.17 4.01 -4.94
C SER A 107 18.77 2.62 -5.20
N THR A 108 19.21 1.95 -4.13
CA THR A 108 19.83 0.62 -4.17
C THR A 108 18.89 -0.50 -3.73
N VAL A 109 17.73 -0.17 -3.17
CA VAL A 109 16.75 -1.16 -2.70
C VAL A 109 16.18 -1.92 -3.88
N VAL A 110 16.27 -3.24 -3.83
CA VAL A 110 15.68 -4.14 -4.83
C VAL A 110 14.30 -4.58 -4.34
N ALA A 111 13.27 -4.34 -5.14
CA ALA A 111 11.92 -4.81 -4.83
C ALA A 111 11.90 -6.35 -4.73
N GLN A 112 11.46 -6.86 -3.58
CA GLN A 112 11.27 -8.29 -3.36
C GLN A 112 10.06 -8.82 -4.14
N LYS A 113 9.89 -10.14 -4.19
CA LYS A 113 8.81 -10.80 -4.93
C LYS A 113 7.44 -10.26 -4.48
N ALA A 114 7.19 -10.25 -3.18
CA ALA A 114 5.92 -9.84 -2.63
C ALA A 114 5.61 -8.35 -2.91
N ASN A 115 6.61 -7.46 -2.83
CA ASN A 115 6.49 -6.06 -3.23
C ASN A 115 6.11 -5.91 -4.72
N LYS A 116 6.76 -6.67 -5.61
CA LYS A 116 6.45 -6.66 -7.06
C LYS A 116 5.02 -7.15 -7.34
N GLU A 117 4.57 -8.19 -6.65
CA GLU A 117 3.22 -8.73 -6.79
C GLU A 117 2.18 -7.72 -6.33
N TYR A 118 2.41 -7.07 -5.19
CA TYR A 118 1.53 -6.02 -4.68
C TYR A 118 1.41 -4.84 -5.65
N ARG A 119 2.54 -4.41 -6.23
CA ARG A 119 2.54 -3.32 -7.21
C ARG A 119 1.72 -3.67 -8.46
N ARG A 120 1.84 -4.91 -8.96
CA ARG A 120 1.02 -5.39 -10.09
C ARG A 120 -0.47 -5.45 -9.74
N PHE A 121 -0.81 -5.80 -8.51
CA PHE A 121 -2.18 -5.75 -8.02
C PHE A 121 -2.73 -4.31 -8.05
N LEU A 122 -1.97 -3.33 -7.55
CA LEU A 122 -2.35 -1.91 -7.64
C LEU A 122 -2.50 -1.44 -9.09
N GLU A 123 -1.57 -1.83 -9.97
CA GLU A 123 -1.65 -1.53 -11.42
C GLU A 123 -2.92 -2.12 -12.04
N GLY A 124 -3.31 -3.34 -11.66
CA GLY A 124 -4.54 -3.99 -12.11
C GLY A 124 -5.80 -3.23 -11.69
N LEU A 125 -5.84 -2.76 -10.44
CA LEU A 125 -6.95 -1.97 -9.90
C LEU A 125 -7.11 -0.58 -10.56
N MET A 126 -6.06 -0.07 -11.23
CA MET A 126 -6.12 1.19 -11.96
C MET A 126 -6.82 1.09 -13.33
N SER A 127 -7.17 -0.12 -13.78
CA SER A 127 -7.95 -0.31 -15.00
C SER A 127 -9.32 0.35 -14.90
N SER A 128 -9.77 1.00 -15.97
CA SER A 128 -11.12 1.57 -16.06
C SER A 128 -12.24 0.53 -16.10
N GLU A 129 -11.88 -0.75 -16.25
CA GLU A 129 -12.84 -1.87 -16.24
C GLU A 129 -13.24 -2.28 -14.82
N VAL A 130 -12.41 -1.97 -13.80
CA VAL A 130 -12.69 -2.32 -12.40
C VAL A 130 -13.73 -1.35 -11.84
N GLU A 131 -14.77 -1.81 -11.15
CA GLU A 131 -15.79 -0.91 -10.58
C GLU A 131 -15.26 0.00 -9.45
N TYR A 132 -15.84 1.20 -9.31
CA TYR A 132 -15.36 2.18 -8.33
C TYR A 132 -15.47 1.68 -6.89
N GLY A 133 -16.55 0.96 -6.57
CA GLY A 133 -16.72 0.34 -5.26
C GLY A 133 -15.61 -0.65 -4.92
N VAL A 134 -15.17 -1.46 -5.88
CA VAL A 134 -14.07 -2.43 -5.72
C VAL A 134 -12.75 -1.70 -5.43
N VAL A 135 -12.45 -0.65 -6.19
CA VAL A 135 -11.23 0.17 -5.96
C VAL A 135 -11.27 0.87 -4.61
N MET A 136 -12.42 1.38 -4.19
CA MET A 136 -12.59 1.99 -2.87
C MET A 136 -12.44 0.98 -1.73
N THR A 137 -12.91 -0.26 -1.91
CA THR A 137 -12.68 -1.35 -0.96
C THR A 137 -11.20 -1.66 -0.81
N ALA A 138 -10.45 -1.77 -1.92
CA ALA A 138 -9.00 -1.96 -1.88
C ALA A 138 -8.30 -0.81 -1.16
N PHE A 139 -8.65 0.43 -1.53
CA PHE A 139 -8.04 1.63 -0.95
C PHE A 139 -8.27 1.70 0.56
N TRP A 140 -9.51 1.49 1.00
CA TRP A 140 -9.84 1.43 2.42
C TRP A 140 -9.05 0.32 3.14
N ALA A 141 -9.03 -0.90 2.60
CA ALA A 141 -8.39 -2.05 3.23
C ALA A 141 -6.89 -1.81 3.46
N ILE A 142 -6.20 -1.26 2.46
CA ILE A 142 -4.77 -0.93 2.52
C ILE A 142 -4.48 0.04 3.67
N GLU A 143 -5.27 1.11 3.81
CA GLU A 143 -5.07 2.11 4.86
C GLU A 143 -5.47 1.58 6.24
N ALA A 144 -6.60 0.88 6.33
CA ALA A 144 -7.14 0.35 7.58
C ALA A 144 -6.20 -0.66 8.24
N VAL A 145 -5.55 -1.52 7.45
CA VAL A 145 -4.60 -2.50 8.00
C VAL A 145 -3.40 -1.81 8.63
N TYR A 146 -2.87 -0.77 7.99
CA TYR A 146 -1.77 0.03 8.55
C TYR A 146 -2.21 0.75 9.83
N GLN A 147 -3.41 1.33 9.81
CA GLN A 147 -3.96 2.03 10.96
C GLN A 147 -4.10 1.09 12.17
N GLU A 148 -4.69 -0.08 11.99
CA GLU A 148 -4.91 -1.05 13.07
C GLU A 148 -3.57 -1.59 13.59
N SER A 149 -2.64 -1.92 12.68
CA SER A 149 -1.31 -2.43 13.04
C SER A 149 -0.54 -1.46 13.93
N PHE A 150 -0.51 -0.18 13.56
CA PHE A 150 0.24 0.83 14.32
C PHE A 150 -0.54 1.45 15.48
N ALA A 151 -1.87 1.33 15.52
CA ALA A 151 -2.65 1.74 16.68
C ALA A 151 -2.25 0.96 17.93
N HIS A 152 -2.00 -0.34 17.78
CA HIS A 152 -1.49 -1.17 18.86
C HIS A 152 -0.16 -0.64 19.39
N CYS A 153 0.70 -0.04 18.55
CA CYS A 153 1.99 0.51 18.98
C CYS A 153 1.90 1.67 19.98
N LEU A 154 0.74 2.34 20.05
CA LEU A 154 0.49 3.46 20.96
C LEU A 154 -0.25 3.04 22.23
N GLU A 155 -0.63 1.76 22.36
CA GLU A 155 -1.29 1.26 23.57
C GLU A 155 -0.35 1.28 24.79
N ASN A 156 -0.91 1.63 25.94
CA ASN A 156 -0.18 1.71 27.19
C ASN A 156 0.37 0.33 27.60
N GLY A 157 1.68 0.27 27.90
CA GLY A 157 2.35 -0.95 28.36
C GLY A 157 3.25 -1.61 27.30
N ASN A 158 3.21 -1.13 26.06
CA ASN A 158 4.10 -1.60 25.01
C ASN A 158 5.52 -1.06 25.17
N LYS A 159 6.49 -1.80 24.61
CA LYS A 159 7.93 -1.58 24.75
C LYS A 159 8.54 -1.06 23.45
N THR A 160 7.72 -0.43 22.60
CA THR A 160 8.14 0.18 21.34
C THR A 160 9.43 0.98 21.52
N PRO A 161 10.51 0.65 20.79
CA PRO A 161 11.77 1.37 20.90
C PRO A 161 11.56 2.85 20.59
N GLY A 162 12.13 3.74 21.40
CA GLY A 162 11.92 5.19 21.27
C GLY A 162 12.21 5.73 19.86
N GLU A 163 13.20 5.15 19.20
CA GLU A 163 13.62 5.49 17.83
C GLU A 163 12.63 5.08 16.72
N LEU A 164 11.71 4.16 17.01
CA LEU A 164 10.65 3.65 16.11
C LEU A 164 9.26 4.24 16.40
N THR A 165 9.13 5.02 17.47
CA THR A 165 7.87 5.70 17.81
C THR A 165 7.39 6.66 16.72
N GLY A 166 8.30 7.15 15.86
CA GLY A 166 7.94 8.00 14.72
C GLY A 166 7.00 7.31 13.73
N ALA A 167 7.28 6.04 13.40
CA ALA A 167 6.41 5.21 12.56
C ALA A 167 5.05 4.99 13.24
N CYS A 168 5.08 4.63 14.53
CA CYS A 168 3.89 4.35 15.32
C CYS A 168 2.95 5.56 15.42
N ASN A 169 3.50 6.75 15.64
CA ASN A 169 2.71 7.98 15.69
C ASN A 169 2.15 8.37 14.33
N ARG A 170 2.79 8.00 13.22
CA ARG A 170 2.33 8.38 11.87
C ARG A 170 1.03 7.68 11.48
N TRP A 171 0.94 6.38 11.75
CA TRP A 171 -0.23 5.56 11.36
C TRP A 171 -1.10 5.11 12.53
N GLY A 172 -0.63 5.22 13.78
CA GLY A 172 -1.40 4.85 14.96
C GLY A 172 -2.27 5.98 15.54
N ASN A 173 -2.08 7.23 15.09
CA ASN A 173 -2.78 8.39 15.67
C ASN A 173 -4.26 8.46 15.30
N ASP A 174 -5.03 9.19 16.11
CA ASP A 174 -6.48 9.37 15.93
C ASP A 174 -6.86 10.07 14.63
N GLY A 175 -6.01 10.97 14.11
CA GLY A 175 -6.25 11.63 12.83
C GLY A 175 -6.27 10.64 11.67
N PHE A 176 -5.30 9.71 11.64
CA PHE A 176 -5.27 8.65 10.63
C PHE A 176 -6.40 7.63 10.82
N ARG A 177 -6.81 7.34 12.06
CA ARG A 177 -8.01 6.54 12.35
C ARG A 177 -9.28 7.17 11.78
N GLN A 178 -9.48 8.47 12.01
CA GLN A 178 -10.62 9.21 11.47
C GLN A 178 -10.59 9.26 9.94
N TYR A 179 -9.40 9.41 9.35
CA TYR A 179 -9.20 9.32 7.90
C TYR A 179 -9.62 7.95 7.34
N CYS A 180 -9.11 6.85 7.91
CA CYS A 180 -9.50 5.51 7.48
C CYS A 180 -11.01 5.28 7.62
N SER A 181 -11.63 5.87 8.64
CA SER A 181 -13.08 5.80 8.85
C SER A 181 -13.86 6.57 7.78
N SER A 182 -13.37 7.73 7.32
CA SER A 182 -14.01 8.47 6.22
C SER A 182 -13.88 7.74 4.89
N VAL A 183 -12.73 7.11 4.61
CA VAL A 183 -12.55 6.25 3.43
C VAL A 183 -13.46 5.02 3.50
N LYS A 184 -13.60 4.40 4.68
CA LYS A 184 -14.52 3.27 4.89
C LYS A 184 -15.96 3.64 4.54
N ASN A 185 -16.42 4.81 4.98
CA ASN A 185 -17.79 5.25 4.72
C ASN A 185 -18.08 5.41 3.22
N ILE A 186 -17.08 5.81 2.42
CA ILE A 186 -17.21 5.88 0.96
C ILE A 186 -17.34 4.47 0.39
N ALA A 187 -16.42 3.57 0.75
CA ALA A 187 -16.43 2.19 0.28
C ALA A 187 -17.73 1.47 0.63
N GLU A 188 -18.19 1.60 1.89
CA GLU A 188 -19.44 1.02 2.38
C GLU A 188 -20.65 1.51 1.56
N ARG A 189 -20.77 2.83 1.34
CA ARG A 189 -21.85 3.40 0.52
C ARG A 189 -21.83 2.89 -0.93
N CYS A 190 -20.65 2.69 -1.51
CA CYS A 190 -20.53 2.09 -2.83
C CYS A 190 -21.05 0.64 -2.84
N LEU A 191 -20.69 -0.15 -1.82
CA LEU A 191 -21.08 -1.56 -1.70
C LEU A 191 -22.58 -1.75 -1.42
N GLU A 192 -23.21 -0.86 -0.64
CA GLU A 192 -24.65 -0.92 -0.39
C GLU A 192 -25.50 -0.83 -1.68
N ASN A 193 -24.95 -0.21 -2.73
CA ASN A 193 -25.61 -0.02 -4.02
C ASN A 193 -25.03 -0.90 -5.14
N ALA A 194 -24.06 -1.76 -4.82
CA ALA A 194 -23.33 -2.56 -5.79
C ALA A 194 -24.15 -3.75 -6.29
N SER A 195 -23.81 -4.21 -7.51
CA SER A 195 -24.34 -5.46 -8.05
C SER A 195 -23.81 -6.65 -7.26
N GLY A 196 -24.49 -7.81 -7.34
CA GLY A 196 -24.00 -9.04 -6.70
C GLY A 196 -22.63 -9.49 -7.22
N GLU A 197 -22.31 -9.19 -8.48
CA GLU A 197 -21.01 -9.48 -9.08
C GLU A 197 -19.92 -8.56 -8.51
N ALA A 198 -20.20 -7.26 -8.43
CA ALA A 198 -19.29 -6.27 -7.84
C ALA A 198 -19.04 -6.51 -6.35
N LEU A 199 -20.03 -7.01 -5.59
CA LEU A 199 -19.84 -7.41 -4.20
C LEU A 199 -18.87 -8.59 -4.07
N VAL A 200 -18.96 -9.58 -4.95
CA VAL A 200 -18.02 -10.71 -4.97
C VAL A 200 -16.62 -10.22 -5.33
N GLU A 201 -16.49 -9.38 -6.36
CA GLU A 201 -15.19 -8.83 -6.76
C GLU A 201 -14.55 -7.98 -5.65
N ALA A 202 -15.33 -7.13 -4.98
CA ALA A 202 -14.84 -6.32 -3.86
C ALA A 202 -14.43 -7.17 -2.65
N GLU A 203 -15.17 -8.24 -2.37
CA GLU A 203 -14.77 -9.21 -1.32
C GLU A 203 -13.49 -9.96 -1.71
N ASP A 204 -13.37 -10.41 -2.96
CA ASP A 204 -12.18 -11.10 -3.49
C ASP A 204 -10.93 -10.19 -3.42
N VAL A 205 -11.10 -8.89 -3.69
CA VAL A 205 -10.05 -7.86 -3.57
C VAL A 205 -9.67 -7.57 -2.12
N LEU A 206 -10.63 -7.61 -1.19
CA LEU A 206 -10.36 -7.46 0.24
C LEU A 206 -9.44 -8.59 0.74
N ILE A 207 -9.71 -9.83 0.34
CA ILE A 207 -9.00 -11.02 0.79
C ILE A 207 -7.85 -11.46 -0.12
N ASP A 208 -7.50 -10.63 -1.10
CA ASP A 208 -6.52 -10.85 -2.18
C ASP A 208 -6.18 -12.34 -2.42
N GLU A 209 -7.06 -13.02 -3.15
CA GLU A 209 -6.83 -14.38 -3.65
C GLU A 209 -5.72 -14.45 -4.74
N SER A 210 -5.01 -13.36 -5.07
CA SER A 210 -4.07 -13.32 -6.20
C SER A 210 -2.89 -14.28 -6.09
N SER A 211 -2.59 -14.81 -4.91
CA SER A 211 -1.63 -15.92 -4.75
C SER A 211 -2.15 -17.26 -5.30
N THR A 212 -3.44 -17.38 -5.61
CA THR A 212 -4.05 -18.61 -6.18
C THR A 212 -4.69 -18.44 -7.57
N ASN A 213 -5.00 -17.22 -8.03
CA ASN A 213 -5.86 -17.04 -9.21
C ASN A 213 -5.38 -16.01 -10.25
N GLY A 214 -4.12 -16.14 -10.71
CA GLY A 214 -3.59 -15.47 -11.91
C GLY A 214 -4.31 -15.79 -13.25
N ASN A 215 -5.54 -16.31 -13.22
CA ASN A 215 -6.30 -16.78 -14.38
C ASN A 215 -7.71 -16.17 -14.52
N ARG A 216 -8.20 -15.34 -13.58
CA ARG A 216 -9.58 -14.83 -13.66
C ARG A 216 -9.71 -13.57 -14.53
N LEU A 217 -8.76 -12.64 -14.44
CA LEU A 217 -8.73 -11.41 -15.25
C LEU A 217 -8.50 -11.65 -16.75
N THR A 218 -8.03 -12.84 -17.17
CA THR A 218 -7.78 -13.16 -18.59
C THR A 218 -8.95 -13.86 -19.28
N ARG A 219 -9.99 -14.28 -18.56
CA ARG A 219 -11.06 -15.11 -19.13
C ARG A 219 -12.10 -14.31 -19.90
N GLU A 220 -12.32 -13.03 -19.56
CA GLU A 220 -13.26 -12.16 -20.27
C GLU A 220 -12.65 -11.51 -21.52
N GLN A 221 -11.33 -11.34 -21.58
CA GLN A 221 -10.65 -10.73 -22.73
C GLN A 221 -10.57 -11.64 -23.97
N LYS A 222 -10.92 -12.93 -23.87
CA LYS A 222 -10.96 -13.85 -25.03
C LYS A 222 -12.32 -13.91 -25.75
N GLY A 223 -13.35 -13.21 -25.25
CA GLY A 223 -14.72 -13.29 -25.79
C GLY A 223 -15.03 -12.35 -26.95
N LYS A 224 -14.22 -11.31 -27.21
CA LYS A 224 -14.56 -10.26 -28.19
C LYS A 224 -13.36 -9.86 -29.06
N GLN A 225 -12.88 -10.76 -29.91
CA GLN A 225 -12.08 -10.36 -31.07
C GLN A 225 -12.27 -11.34 -32.24
N LYS A 226 -13.42 -11.25 -32.88
CA LYS A 226 -13.58 -11.58 -34.31
C LYS A 226 -14.60 -10.63 -34.89
N MET A 227 -14.13 -9.73 -35.74
CA MET A 227 -14.74 -9.19 -36.97
C MET A 227 -13.85 -8.02 -37.42
N GLY A 228 -13.32 -8.10 -38.64
CA GLY A 228 -12.18 -7.30 -39.10
C GLY A 228 -12.52 -6.08 -39.96
N PHE A 229 -11.44 -5.32 -40.19
CA PHE A 229 -11.11 -4.34 -41.26
C PHE A 229 -11.95 -3.04 -41.38
N PRO A 230 -11.42 -1.94 -41.96
CA PRO A 230 -10.14 -1.76 -42.67
C PRO A 230 -9.26 -0.58 -42.19
N GLU A 231 -8.03 -0.56 -42.73
CA GLU A 231 -7.04 0.53 -42.68
C GLU A 231 -7.59 1.84 -43.27
N GLU A 232 -7.26 2.99 -42.65
CA GLU A 232 -7.07 4.26 -43.38
C GLU A 232 -6.28 5.32 -42.56
N GLU A 233 -5.26 5.85 -43.25
CA GLU A 233 -4.63 7.17 -43.23
C GLU A 233 -4.13 7.85 -41.92
N LYS A 234 -2.81 8.09 -41.91
CA LYS A 234 -2.08 8.98 -40.99
C LYS A 234 -2.17 10.45 -41.45
N PRO A 235 -2.37 11.41 -40.53
CA PRO A 235 -1.94 12.78 -40.77
C PRO A 235 -0.61 13.09 -40.08
N SER A 236 0.26 13.78 -40.83
CA SER A 236 1.55 14.30 -40.40
C SER A 236 1.41 15.40 -39.33
N TYR A 237 2.19 15.33 -38.26
CA TYR A 237 2.31 16.42 -37.28
C TYR A 237 3.68 17.10 -37.42
N GLN A 238 3.68 18.41 -37.65
CA GLN A 238 4.89 19.26 -37.61
C GLN A 238 4.97 19.97 -36.25
N PRO A 239 6.15 20.08 -35.62
CA PRO A 239 6.27 20.72 -34.32
C PRO A 239 6.43 22.24 -34.47
N ASN A 240 5.45 23.00 -33.98
CA ASN A 240 5.59 24.44 -33.81
C ASN A 240 6.29 24.75 -32.48
N LYS A 241 7.36 25.54 -32.61
CA LYS A 241 8.19 26.09 -31.54
C LYS A 241 7.56 27.38 -31.01
N SER A 242 7.21 27.42 -29.74
CA SER A 242 7.21 28.67 -28.94
C SER A 242 6.82 28.39 -27.49
N GLY A 243 7.80 28.47 -26.58
CA GLY A 243 7.61 28.47 -25.13
C GLY A 243 8.93 28.90 -24.47
N PRO A 244 8.90 29.77 -23.45
CA PRO A 244 10.05 30.61 -23.10
C PRO A 244 11.17 29.84 -22.38
N LYS A 245 12.40 30.23 -22.72
CA LYS A 245 13.62 29.90 -21.96
C LYS A 245 13.60 30.61 -20.61
N PHE A 246 13.93 29.89 -19.55
CA PHE A 246 14.54 30.48 -18.35
C PHE A 246 15.90 29.84 -18.14
N GLU A 247 16.92 30.69 -18.11
CA GLU A 247 18.31 30.33 -17.91
C GLU A 247 18.65 30.07 -16.45
N SER A 248 19.62 29.19 -16.32
CA SER A 248 20.35 28.78 -15.14
C SER A 248 20.89 29.91 -14.26
N THR A 249 21.12 29.61 -12.99
CA THR A 249 22.27 30.18 -12.27
C THR A 249 23.03 29.07 -11.54
N GLN A 250 24.34 29.06 -11.80
CA GLN A 250 25.35 28.07 -11.44
C GLN A 250 25.95 28.27 -10.05
N GLN A 251 26.38 27.14 -9.46
CA GLN A 251 27.67 26.86 -8.80
C GLN A 251 28.16 27.68 -7.59
N ARG A 252 28.51 26.95 -6.51
CA ARG A 252 29.86 26.77 -5.89
C ARG A 252 29.67 26.10 -4.51
N LEU A 253 30.49 25.20 -3.95
CA LEU A 253 31.91 24.84 -4.08
C LEU A 253 32.12 23.39 -3.58
N SER A 254 33.35 22.93 -3.70
CA SER A 254 33.81 21.56 -3.90
C SER A 254 34.70 20.99 -2.78
N LEU A 255 34.82 19.65 -2.76
CA LEU A 255 36.00 18.79 -2.49
C LEU A 255 36.37 18.33 -1.06
N GLY A 256 36.62 17.01 -1.01
CA GLY A 256 37.56 16.30 -0.11
C GLY A 256 36.89 15.22 0.75
N ASN A 257 37.43 14.03 1.02
CA ASN A 257 38.51 13.21 0.44
C ASN A 257 38.34 11.78 1.04
N GLU A 258 39.06 10.82 0.50
CA GLU A 258 39.12 9.38 0.84
C GLU A 258 39.31 9.03 2.34
N GLU A 259 38.78 7.88 2.82
CA GLU A 259 39.60 6.72 3.28
C GLU A 259 38.80 5.50 3.79
N LYS A 260 39.51 4.36 3.79
CA LYS A 260 39.07 2.96 3.97
C LYS A 260 38.89 2.53 5.43
N SER A 261 38.23 1.36 5.63
CA SER A 261 38.82 0.13 6.24
C SER A 261 38.14 -0.50 7.47
N ARG A 262 37.75 -1.78 7.28
CA ARG A 262 37.87 -2.99 8.16
C ARG A 262 36.88 -3.28 9.32
N LYS A 263 36.09 -4.35 9.09
CA LYS A 263 35.95 -5.64 9.83
C LYS A 263 35.69 -5.67 11.35
N SER A 264 34.60 -6.34 11.74
CA SER A 264 34.50 -7.42 12.76
C SER A 264 33.03 -7.93 12.77
N LYS A 265 32.64 -9.13 12.31
CA LYS A 265 32.74 -10.48 12.89
C LYS A 265 32.15 -10.66 14.31
N VAL A 266 31.22 -11.62 14.39
CA VAL A 266 30.68 -12.37 15.56
C VAL A 266 29.43 -11.78 16.22
N GLN A 267 28.26 -12.37 15.98
CA GLN A 267 27.51 -13.15 16.99
C GLN A 267 26.47 -14.04 16.29
N LYS A 268 26.61 -15.36 16.47
CA LYS A 268 25.62 -16.39 16.10
C LYS A 268 24.60 -16.53 17.23
N GLN A 269 23.43 -17.05 16.86
CA GLN A 269 22.38 -17.70 17.67
C GLN A 269 21.40 -16.81 18.44
N CYS A 270 20.20 -16.68 17.88
CA CYS A 270 19.00 -17.29 18.49
C CYS A 270 17.98 -17.55 17.37
N VAL A 271 17.79 -18.83 17.00
CA VAL A 271 16.80 -19.25 16.01
C VAL A 271 15.53 -19.61 16.78
N THR A 272 14.49 -18.80 16.61
CA THR A 272 13.10 -19.24 16.76
C THR A 272 12.40 -18.91 15.45
N GLN A 273 12.26 -19.95 14.65
CA GLN A 273 11.58 -19.96 13.37
C GLN A 273 10.07 -19.87 13.67
N ALA A 274 9.47 -18.69 13.50
CA ALA A 274 8.03 -18.55 13.48
C ALA A 274 7.58 -18.83 12.04
N VAL A 275 6.99 -20.01 11.86
CA VAL A 275 6.34 -20.40 10.61
C VAL A 275 5.03 -19.62 10.56
N ALA A 276 4.92 -18.65 9.65
CA ALA A 276 3.62 -18.10 9.30
C ALA A 276 2.83 -19.24 8.66
N GLU A 277 1.83 -19.77 9.38
CA GLU A 277 0.96 -20.82 8.88
C GLU A 277 0.21 -20.29 7.65
N ASP A 278 0.65 -20.76 6.48
CA ASP A 278 0.04 -20.57 5.19
C ASP A 278 -1.31 -21.31 5.16
N VAL A 279 -2.37 -20.65 5.62
CA VAL A 279 -3.73 -21.18 5.50
C VAL A 279 -4.21 -20.89 4.07
N ASN A 280 -3.90 -21.83 3.16
CA ASN A 280 -4.43 -21.95 1.80
C ASN A 280 -4.03 -20.86 0.77
N GLY A 281 -2.96 -20.09 1.00
CA GLY A 281 -2.48 -19.13 -0.01
C GLY A 281 -3.40 -17.93 -0.25
N VAL A 282 -4.24 -17.56 0.72
CA VAL A 282 -5.10 -16.36 0.69
C VAL A 282 -4.51 -15.34 1.66
N LYS A 283 -4.31 -14.08 1.23
CA LYS A 283 -3.72 -13.02 2.05
C LYS A 283 -4.58 -11.76 1.94
N LEU A 284 -4.87 -11.09 3.04
CA LEU A 284 -5.52 -9.78 2.97
C LEU A 284 -4.60 -8.78 2.21
N ALA A 285 -5.19 -7.89 1.42
CA ALA A 285 -4.47 -6.78 0.80
C ALA A 285 -3.84 -5.90 1.91
N ASN A 286 -2.55 -6.09 2.17
CA ASN A 286 -1.80 -5.40 3.21
C ASN A 286 -0.38 -5.04 2.77
N ARG A 287 0.10 -3.82 3.05
CA ARG A 287 1.47 -3.43 2.74
C ARG A 287 2.54 -4.24 3.51
N PHE A 288 2.22 -4.92 4.63
CA PHE A 288 3.15 -5.88 5.26
C PHE A 288 3.30 -7.18 4.46
N SER A 289 2.32 -7.55 3.63
CA SER A 289 2.45 -8.66 2.68
C SER A 289 3.50 -8.39 1.62
N ALA A 290 3.93 -7.12 1.42
CA ALA A 290 5.03 -6.76 0.52
C ALA A 290 6.43 -7.03 1.12
N LEU A 291 6.50 -7.40 2.41
CA LEU A 291 7.74 -7.77 3.08
C LEU A 291 7.96 -9.27 2.95
N ASP A 292 9.02 -9.65 2.23
CA ASP A 292 9.56 -10.99 2.31
C ASP A 292 10.71 -10.95 3.33
N LEU A 293 10.37 -11.11 4.61
CA LEU A 293 11.36 -11.11 5.69
C LEU A 293 12.15 -12.42 5.77
N GLU A 294 11.82 -13.42 4.92
CA GLU A 294 12.49 -14.72 4.90
C GLU A 294 13.86 -14.68 4.19
N ASP A 295 14.10 -13.71 3.30
CA ASP A 295 15.27 -13.68 2.39
C ASP A 295 16.50 -12.90 2.91
N VAL A 296 16.55 -12.51 4.19
CA VAL A 296 17.67 -11.69 4.73
C VAL A 296 18.83 -12.54 5.28
N TYR A 297 18.86 -13.84 5.02
CA TYR A 297 19.96 -14.73 5.36
C TYR A 297 20.64 -15.31 4.12
N ASP A 298 21.56 -14.55 3.53
CA ASP A 298 22.73 -15.08 2.81
C ASP A 298 23.94 -14.14 2.94
#